data_AF-A0A1X7VC99-F1
#
_entry.id   AF-A0A1X7VC99-F1
#
_cell.length_a   1.000
_cell.length_b   1.000
_cell.length_c   1.000
_cell.angle_alpha   90.00
_cell.angle_beta   90.00
_cell.angle_gamma   90.00
#
_symmetry.space_group_name_H-M   'P 1'
#
loop_
_entity.id
_entity.type
_entity.pdbx_description
1 polymer ?
#
loop_
_entity_poly.entity_id
_entity_poly.type
_entity_poly.pdbx_seq_one_letter_code
_entity_poly.pdbx_strand_id
1 'polypeptide(L)'
;MIFEEQNNDSLIAFGSNVPRLMFPMHSSPTRLGIEQCLRGQPHIGPGSYDRHPVELFLIPQNQKPKSLKGWYFGCRTAKPREDLAKMSLFPSPAEYQSVRYQLIRDEYKPFGASCPRFPPGQYETISPGPGKYKHDVDLDKRMEYEYSFGGRRLLKETVKIKCTNGIAEKCDTCRADHIGDYYEHKTENKTLCMKCFNSLTTAQNPMRAKLVSRYFKVRDCKAIHSHEFPGFPPKIILQSEKDTKKLKRKEAYLKLYY
;
A
#
# COMPACT_ATOMS: atom_id res chain seq x y z
N MET A 1 -46.42 67.65 -39.34
CA MET A 1 -45.44 67.83 -38.25
C MET A 1 -44.44 66.71 -38.37
N ILE A 2 -43.23 67.06 -38.80
CA ILE A 2 -42.09 66.17 -38.96
C ILE A 2 -41.50 66.01 -37.57
N PHE A 3 -41.44 64.79 -37.04
CA PHE A 3 -40.61 64.50 -35.89
C PHE A 3 -39.27 64.01 -36.44
N GLU A 4 -38.27 64.88 -36.35
CA GLU A 4 -36.87 64.55 -36.52
C GLU A 4 -36.47 63.60 -35.38
N GLU A 5 -36.31 62.32 -35.67
CA GLU A 5 -35.62 61.41 -34.76
C GLU A 5 -34.14 61.76 -34.79
N GLN A 6 -33.67 62.34 -33.69
CA GLN A 6 -32.27 62.63 -33.45
C GLN A 6 -31.48 61.33 -33.42
N ASN A 7 -30.61 61.15 -34.42
CA ASN A 7 -29.54 60.16 -34.41
C ASN A 7 -28.61 60.44 -33.22
N ASN A 8 -28.71 59.61 -32.18
CA ASN A 8 -27.67 59.51 -31.17
C ASN A 8 -26.74 58.35 -31.56
N ASP A 9 -25.66 58.72 -32.25
CA ASP A 9 -24.50 57.88 -32.47
C ASP A 9 -23.90 57.47 -31.12
N SER A 10 -24.26 56.27 -30.68
CA SER A 10 -23.47 55.49 -29.74
C SER A 10 -23.32 54.07 -30.28
N LEU A 11 -22.57 53.97 -31.38
CA LEU A 11 -21.93 52.72 -31.79
C LEU A 11 -20.91 52.31 -30.73
N ILE A 12 -21.40 51.69 -29.66
CA ILE A 12 -20.58 50.94 -28.71
C ILE A 12 -21.19 49.55 -28.62
N ALA A 13 -20.99 48.77 -29.69
CA ALA A 13 -21.25 47.34 -29.67
C ALA A 13 -20.10 46.64 -28.92
N PHE A 14 -20.26 46.44 -27.61
CA PHE A 14 -19.46 45.46 -26.89
C PHE A 14 -19.94 44.05 -27.26
N GLY A 15 -19.55 43.59 -28.43
CA GLY A 15 -19.87 42.26 -28.93
C GLY A 15 -19.48 42.13 -30.39
N SER A 16 -18.76 41.06 -30.74
CA SER A 16 -18.54 40.70 -32.13
C SER A 16 -19.89 40.49 -32.83
N ASN A 17 -20.10 41.09 -34.02
CA ASN A 17 -21.25 40.79 -34.90
C ASN A 17 -21.28 39.33 -35.42
N VAL A 18 -20.43 38.46 -34.87
CA VAL A 18 -20.40 37.04 -35.16
C VAL A 18 -21.65 36.39 -34.54
N PRO A 19 -22.43 35.61 -35.30
CA PRO A 19 -23.58 34.91 -34.75
C PRO A 19 -23.13 34.04 -33.58
N ARG A 20 -23.80 34.18 -32.43
CA ARG A 20 -23.52 33.36 -31.24
C ARG A 20 -23.93 31.93 -31.51
N LEU A 21 -22.95 31.08 -31.77
CA LEU A 21 -23.17 29.65 -31.94
C LEU A 21 -23.36 29.02 -30.55
N MET A 22 -24.53 28.42 -30.33
CA MET A 22 -24.93 27.89 -29.01
C MET A 22 -24.41 26.45 -28.85
N PHE A 23 -23.79 26.17 -27.71
CA PHE A 23 -23.56 24.80 -27.25
C PHE A 23 -24.91 24.12 -26.98
N PRO A 24 -25.13 22.85 -27.36
CA PRO A 24 -24.16 21.85 -27.85
C PRO A 24 -24.08 21.69 -29.38
N MET A 25 -24.81 22.52 -30.14
CA MET A 25 -24.89 22.40 -31.61
C MET A 25 -23.60 22.85 -32.32
N HIS A 26 -22.80 23.69 -31.65
CA HIS A 26 -21.50 24.09 -32.13
C HIS A 26 -20.47 24.05 -30.99
N SER A 27 -19.35 23.40 -31.25
CA SER A 27 -18.20 23.33 -30.35
C SER A 27 -16.98 23.96 -31.02
N SER A 28 -16.20 24.74 -30.25
CA SER A 28 -14.93 25.27 -30.72
C SER A 28 -14.01 24.14 -31.24
N PRO A 29 -13.29 24.33 -32.36
CA PRO A 29 -12.36 23.32 -32.90
C PRO A 29 -11.09 23.14 -32.05
N THR A 30 -11.04 23.71 -30.85
CA THR A 30 -10.00 23.50 -29.85
C THR A 30 -10.13 22.13 -29.19
N ARG A 31 -9.03 21.60 -28.65
CA ARG A 31 -9.00 20.27 -27.99
C ARG A 31 -10.11 20.11 -26.94
N LEU A 32 -10.36 21.16 -26.15
CA LEU A 32 -11.39 21.19 -25.10
C LEU A 32 -12.81 21.18 -25.69
N GLY A 33 -13.04 21.88 -26.82
CA GLY A 33 -14.35 21.89 -27.46
C GLY A 33 -14.70 20.56 -28.15
N ILE A 34 -13.70 19.88 -28.72
CA ILE A 34 -13.88 18.56 -29.38
C ILE A 34 -14.33 17.46 -28.38
N GLU A 35 -13.92 17.58 -27.12
CA GLU A 35 -14.33 16.66 -26.06
C GLU A 35 -15.78 16.91 -25.60
N GLN A 36 -16.27 18.15 -25.72
CA GLN A 36 -17.60 18.55 -25.28
C GLN A 36 -18.67 18.44 -26.38
N CYS A 37 -18.27 18.24 -27.64
CA CYS A 37 -19.21 18.08 -28.75
C CYS A 37 -20.11 16.85 -28.54
N LEU A 38 -21.44 17.01 -28.70
CA LEU A 38 -22.38 15.89 -28.68
C LEU A 38 -22.05 14.95 -29.86
N ARG A 39 -21.44 13.81 -29.56
CA ARG A 39 -21.22 12.73 -30.55
C ARG A 39 -22.43 11.81 -30.54
N GLY A 40 -23.40 12.10 -31.39
CA GLY A 40 -24.60 11.27 -31.53
C GLY A 40 -25.56 11.83 -32.57
N GLN A 41 -26.41 10.96 -33.12
CA GLN A 41 -27.50 11.38 -33.99
C GLN A 41 -28.56 12.09 -33.12
N PRO A 42 -29.08 13.27 -33.51
CA PRO A 42 -29.87 14.14 -32.64
C PRO A 42 -31.18 13.51 -32.12
N HIS A 43 -31.62 12.41 -32.73
CA HIS A 43 -32.87 11.72 -32.38
C HIS A 43 -32.65 10.42 -31.59
N ILE A 44 -31.40 10.13 -31.18
CA ILE A 44 -31.08 8.91 -30.43
C ILE A 44 -30.93 9.27 -28.94
N GLY A 45 -32.02 9.11 -28.19
CA GLY A 45 -32.02 9.13 -26.73
C GLY A 45 -31.83 7.73 -26.12
N PRO A 46 -31.50 7.63 -24.82
CA PRO A 46 -31.49 6.35 -24.12
C PRO A 46 -32.86 5.66 -24.25
N GLY A 47 -32.88 4.47 -24.86
CA GLY A 47 -34.11 3.70 -25.13
C GLY A 47 -34.66 3.78 -26.55
N SER A 48 -34.09 4.62 -27.42
CA SER A 48 -34.47 4.75 -28.84
C SER A 48 -33.61 3.93 -29.81
N TYR A 49 -32.66 3.15 -29.29
CA TYR A 49 -31.87 2.23 -30.11
C TYR A 49 -32.76 1.11 -30.63
N ASP A 50 -32.62 0.75 -31.90
CA ASP A 50 -33.20 -0.48 -32.43
C ASP A 50 -32.64 -1.66 -31.63
N ARG A 51 -33.51 -2.27 -30.82
CA ARG A 51 -33.22 -3.50 -30.09
C ARG A 51 -33.20 -4.64 -31.09
N HIS A 52 -32.10 -4.79 -31.81
CA HIS A 52 -31.87 -6.03 -32.54
C HIS A 52 -31.80 -7.19 -31.54
N PRO A 53 -32.51 -8.30 -31.78
CA PRO A 53 -32.46 -9.46 -30.90
C PRO A 53 -31.01 -9.93 -30.76
N VAL A 54 -30.66 -10.39 -29.55
CA VAL A 54 -29.31 -10.82 -29.12
C VAL A 54 -28.69 -11.85 -30.09
N GLU A 55 -29.51 -12.55 -30.86
CA GLU A 55 -29.13 -13.49 -31.90
C GLU A 55 -28.31 -12.88 -33.05
N LEU A 56 -28.32 -11.55 -33.23
CA LEU A 56 -27.57 -10.86 -34.29
C LEU A 56 -26.05 -11.04 -34.17
N PHE A 57 -25.51 -11.34 -32.98
CA PHE A 57 -24.09 -11.69 -32.82
C PHE A 57 -23.75 -13.09 -33.34
N LEU A 58 -24.73 -14.00 -33.33
CA LEU A 58 -24.57 -15.39 -33.78
C LEU A 58 -24.72 -15.52 -35.30
N ILE A 59 -25.56 -14.70 -35.92
CA ILE A 59 -25.81 -14.71 -37.37
C ILE A 59 -24.51 -14.56 -38.20
N PRO A 60 -23.64 -13.55 -37.99
CA PRO A 60 -22.40 -13.42 -38.75
C PRO A 60 -21.34 -14.45 -38.33
N GLN A 61 -21.45 -15.11 -37.18
CA GLN A 61 -20.60 -16.25 -36.82
C GLN A 61 -21.00 -17.52 -37.57
N ASN A 62 -22.30 -17.76 -37.73
CA ASN A 62 -22.85 -18.93 -38.40
C ASN A 62 -22.79 -18.82 -39.94
N GLN A 63 -22.76 -17.60 -40.48
CA GLN A 63 -22.59 -17.34 -41.92
C GLN A 63 -21.13 -17.33 -42.39
N LYS A 64 -20.14 -17.57 -41.52
CA LYS A 64 -18.74 -17.67 -41.95
C LYS A 64 -18.58 -18.89 -42.86
N PRO A 65 -18.07 -18.74 -44.10
CA PRO A 65 -17.83 -19.89 -44.98
C PRO A 65 -16.81 -20.83 -44.32
N LYS A 66 -17.26 -22.03 -43.97
CA LYS A 66 -16.42 -23.10 -43.41
C LYS A 66 -15.94 -23.98 -44.57
N SER A 67 -14.62 -24.11 -44.74
CA SER A 67 -14.04 -25.02 -45.73
C SER A 67 -14.37 -26.47 -45.37
N LEU A 68 -14.94 -27.22 -46.33
CA LEU A 68 -15.17 -28.67 -46.20
C LEU A 68 -13.88 -29.51 -46.27
N LYS A 69 -12.75 -28.92 -46.70
CA LYS A 69 -11.51 -29.65 -47.04
C LYS A 69 -10.51 -29.81 -45.89
N GLY A 70 -10.83 -29.39 -44.67
CA GLY A 70 -9.92 -29.54 -43.52
C GLY A 70 -8.67 -28.64 -43.59
N TRP A 71 -7.95 -28.54 -42.47
CA TRP A 71 -6.88 -27.57 -42.21
C TRP A 71 -5.53 -27.98 -42.85
N TYR A 72 -4.76 -27.00 -43.32
CA TYR A 72 -3.39 -27.19 -43.82
C TYR A 72 -2.35 -26.67 -42.79
N PHE A 73 -1.18 -27.30 -42.73
CA PHE A 73 -0.10 -26.99 -41.78
C PHE A 73 0.33 -25.51 -41.84
N GLY A 74 0.19 -24.77 -40.73
CA GLY A 74 0.66 -23.38 -40.61
C GLY A 74 -0.27 -22.40 -39.88
N CYS A 75 -1.52 -22.77 -39.58
CA CYS A 75 -2.41 -21.91 -38.81
C CYS A 75 -2.10 -21.97 -37.31
N ARG A 76 -2.06 -20.81 -36.64
CA ARG A 76 -1.79 -20.67 -35.19
C ARG A 76 -2.70 -21.59 -34.37
N THR A 77 -2.11 -22.61 -33.77
CA THR A 77 -2.73 -23.60 -32.85
C THR A 77 -2.87 -23.09 -31.42
N ALA A 78 -3.00 -21.78 -31.22
CA ALA A 78 -3.40 -21.30 -29.91
C ALA A 78 -4.88 -21.68 -29.75
N LYS A 79 -5.19 -22.59 -28.81
CA LYS A 79 -6.56 -22.78 -28.33
C LYS A 79 -7.15 -21.39 -28.08
N PRO A 80 -8.32 -21.03 -28.66
CA PRO A 80 -9.10 -19.92 -28.15
C PRO A 80 -9.22 -20.13 -26.63
N ARG A 81 -8.92 -19.09 -25.83
CA ARG A 81 -8.86 -19.13 -24.36
C ARG A 81 -9.72 -20.27 -23.81
N GLU A 82 -9.08 -21.25 -23.17
CA GLU A 82 -9.78 -22.35 -22.53
C GLU A 82 -10.93 -21.80 -21.70
N ASP A 83 -12.11 -22.43 -21.84
CA ASP A 83 -13.38 -21.94 -21.32
C ASP A 83 -13.21 -21.25 -19.95
N LEU A 84 -13.43 -19.93 -19.93
CA LEU A 84 -13.44 -19.11 -18.71
C LEU A 84 -14.39 -19.67 -17.63
N ALA A 85 -15.27 -20.60 -18.00
CA ALA A 85 -16.08 -21.41 -17.10
C ALA A 85 -15.28 -22.16 -16.03
N LYS A 86 -13.97 -22.45 -16.24
CA LYS A 86 -13.12 -23.13 -15.25
C LYS A 86 -12.37 -22.19 -14.29
N MET A 87 -12.51 -20.87 -14.43
CA MET A 87 -11.92 -19.89 -13.50
C MET A 87 -12.85 -19.53 -12.32
N SER A 88 -13.78 -20.41 -11.93
CA SER A 88 -14.66 -20.19 -10.76
C SER A 88 -14.05 -20.67 -9.44
N LEU A 89 -12.76 -20.43 -9.21
CA LEU A 89 -12.19 -20.54 -7.85
C LEU A 89 -12.61 -19.34 -6.98
N PHE A 90 -13.05 -18.27 -7.62
CA PHE A 90 -13.54 -17.06 -6.96
C PHE A 90 -15.02 -16.90 -7.30
N PRO A 91 -15.88 -16.73 -6.29
CA PRO A 91 -17.26 -16.32 -6.51
C PRO A 91 -17.28 -15.09 -7.41
N SER A 92 -18.31 -14.98 -8.24
CA SER A 92 -18.51 -13.75 -9.01
C SER A 92 -18.63 -12.55 -8.04
N PRO A 93 -18.20 -11.35 -8.42
CA PRO A 93 -18.40 -10.15 -7.59
C PRO A 93 -19.87 -9.95 -7.16
N ALA A 94 -20.82 -10.47 -7.94
CA ALA A 94 -22.25 -10.47 -7.65
C ALA A 94 -22.67 -11.49 -6.57
N GLU A 95 -21.96 -12.62 -6.42
CA GLU A 95 -22.24 -13.61 -5.36
C GLU A 95 -21.93 -13.07 -3.96
N TYR A 96 -20.98 -12.15 -3.85
CA TYR A 96 -20.70 -11.47 -2.58
C TYR A 96 -21.77 -10.45 -2.19
N GLN A 97 -22.60 -10.01 -3.14
CA GLN A 97 -23.71 -9.10 -2.88
C GLN A 97 -24.97 -9.90 -2.64
N SER A 98 -25.40 -9.99 -1.38
CA SER A 98 -26.77 -10.41 -1.08
C SER A 98 -27.71 -9.37 -1.71
N VAL A 99 -28.29 -9.66 -2.87
CA VAL A 99 -29.27 -8.78 -3.50
C VAL A 99 -30.52 -8.79 -2.63
N ARG A 100 -30.53 -7.96 -1.58
CA ARG A 100 -31.73 -7.64 -0.83
C ARG A 100 -32.50 -6.68 -1.71
N TYR A 101 -33.45 -7.21 -2.47
CA TYR A 101 -34.49 -6.41 -3.09
C TYR A 101 -35.27 -5.76 -1.95
N GLN A 102 -34.91 -4.53 -1.60
CA GLN A 102 -35.77 -3.70 -0.77
C GLN A 102 -36.93 -3.29 -1.66
N LEU A 103 -38.16 -3.62 -1.23
CA LEU A 103 -39.36 -3.11 -1.88
C LEU A 103 -39.26 -1.58 -1.84
N ILE A 104 -39.13 -0.96 -3.01
CA ILE A 104 -39.17 0.49 -3.14
C ILE A 104 -40.55 0.91 -2.66
N ARG A 105 -40.60 1.62 -1.53
CA ARG A 105 -41.83 2.23 -1.04
C ARG A 105 -41.97 3.58 -1.72
N ASP A 106 -43.19 3.90 -2.15
CA ASP A 106 -43.48 5.24 -2.66
C ASP A 106 -43.24 6.26 -1.56
N GLU A 107 -42.36 7.23 -1.84
CA GLU A 107 -42.05 8.30 -0.91
C GLU A 107 -43.15 9.37 -0.99
N TYR A 108 -43.66 9.80 0.17
CA TYR A 108 -44.68 10.85 0.25
C TYR A 108 -44.21 12.20 -0.32
N LYS A 109 -42.91 12.47 -0.32
CA LYS A 109 -42.31 13.68 -0.88
C LYS A 109 -41.40 13.34 -2.05
N PRO A 110 -41.37 14.15 -3.12
CA PRO A 110 -40.52 13.89 -4.27
C PRO A 110 -39.03 13.99 -3.88
N PHE A 111 -38.21 13.13 -4.49
CA PHE A 111 -36.74 13.14 -4.39
C PHE A 111 -36.18 13.01 -2.96
N GLY A 112 -36.85 12.31 -2.04
CA GLY A 112 -36.35 12.13 -0.67
C GLY A 112 -36.18 13.44 0.11
N ALA A 113 -36.93 14.51 -0.22
CA ALA A 113 -36.76 15.84 0.39
C ALA A 113 -36.95 15.86 1.92
N SER A 114 -37.66 14.88 2.49
CA SER A 114 -37.81 14.70 3.94
C SER A 114 -36.84 13.69 4.55
N CYS A 115 -36.03 13.00 3.76
CA CYS A 115 -35.04 12.08 4.30
C CYS A 115 -33.94 12.89 5.01
N PRO A 116 -33.52 12.47 6.22
CA PRO A 116 -32.43 13.14 6.90
C PRO A 116 -31.19 13.07 6.01
N ARG A 117 -30.52 14.23 5.82
CA ARG A 117 -29.30 14.35 4.99
C ARG A 117 -28.21 13.36 5.43
N PHE A 118 -28.19 13.02 6.71
CA PHE A 118 -27.29 12.03 7.29
C PHE A 118 -28.11 10.97 8.04
N PRO A 119 -27.99 9.68 7.69
CA PRO A 119 -28.67 8.62 8.43
C PRO A 119 -28.14 8.56 9.87
N PRO A 120 -29.01 8.63 10.90
CA PRO A 120 -28.56 8.52 12.29
C PRO A 120 -27.95 7.14 12.52
N GLY A 121 -26.73 7.10 13.06
CA GLY A 121 -26.08 5.86 13.53
C GLY A 121 -25.16 5.13 12.54
N GLN A 122 -24.99 5.58 11.30
CA GLN A 122 -24.09 4.92 10.33
C GLN A 122 -22.61 5.34 10.48
N TYR A 123 -22.34 6.55 10.98
CA TYR A 123 -20.96 7.07 11.03
C TYR A 123 -20.13 6.54 12.20
N GLU A 124 -20.77 6.03 13.27
CA GLU A 124 -20.02 5.57 14.45
C GLU A 124 -19.57 4.11 14.38
N THR A 125 -20.22 3.30 13.55
CA THR A 125 -20.10 1.83 13.49
C THR A 125 -19.39 1.29 12.25
N ILE A 126 -19.35 2.03 11.12
CA ILE A 126 -18.86 1.50 9.83
C ILE A 126 -17.34 1.63 9.68
N SER A 127 -16.69 2.54 10.40
CA SER A 127 -15.23 2.59 10.45
C SER A 127 -14.76 3.08 11.80
N PRO A 128 -13.85 2.35 12.48
CA PRO A 128 -13.22 2.86 13.67
C PRO A 128 -12.52 4.18 13.31
N GLY A 129 -12.92 5.27 13.98
CA GLY A 129 -12.22 6.54 13.84
C GLY A 129 -10.75 6.41 14.25
N PRO A 130 -9.87 7.31 13.81
CA PRO A 130 -8.48 7.34 14.27
C PRO A 130 -8.48 7.45 15.81
N GLY A 131 -8.02 6.39 16.50
CA GLY A 131 -8.07 6.26 17.96
C GLY A 131 -9.07 5.25 18.53
N LYS A 132 -9.97 4.68 17.71
CA LYS A 132 -10.83 3.54 18.12
C LYS A 132 -10.12 2.18 18.05
N TYR A 133 -8.92 2.12 17.45
CA TYR A 133 -8.05 0.95 17.54
C TYR A 133 -7.46 0.90 18.95
N LYS A 134 -7.97 0.00 19.80
CA LYS A 134 -7.27 -0.37 21.02
C LYS A 134 -6.04 -1.18 20.62
N HIS A 135 -4.87 -0.55 20.68
CA HIS A 135 -3.63 -1.29 20.73
C HIS A 135 -3.47 -1.74 22.18
N ASP A 136 -3.54 -3.03 22.47
CA ASP A 136 -3.19 -3.62 23.77
C ASP A 136 -1.66 -3.52 23.99
N VAL A 137 -1.13 -2.31 23.89
CA VAL A 137 0.29 -2.01 23.96
C VAL A 137 0.46 -0.91 24.99
N ASP A 138 1.26 -1.19 26.03
CA ASP A 138 1.60 -0.18 27.03
C ASP A 138 2.18 1.06 26.34
N LEU A 139 1.49 2.20 26.48
CA LEU A 139 1.82 3.45 25.80
C LEU A 139 2.95 4.22 26.51
N ASP A 140 3.21 3.92 27.78
CA ASP A 140 4.14 4.67 28.64
C ASP A 140 5.50 3.95 28.85
N LYS A 141 6.04 3.38 27.78
CA LYS A 141 7.36 2.73 27.85
C LYS A 141 8.47 3.77 27.85
N ARG A 142 9.33 3.73 28.87
CA ARG A 142 10.48 4.64 29.02
C ARG A 142 11.79 3.90 28.79
N MET A 143 12.79 4.58 28.23
CA MET A 143 14.13 4.01 28.12
C MET A 143 14.70 3.70 29.51
N GLU A 144 15.31 2.53 29.64
CA GLU A 144 15.97 2.09 30.88
C GLU A 144 17.38 2.70 31.01
N TYR A 145 17.73 3.09 32.23
CA TYR A 145 19.04 3.62 32.57
C TYR A 145 19.59 2.87 33.78
N GLU A 146 20.89 2.65 33.81
CA GLU A 146 21.63 2.20 34.98
C GLU A 146 22.06 3.44 35.77
N TYR A 147 21.80 3.39 37.08
CA TYR A 147 22.07 4.49 38.01
C TYR A 147 23.16 4.06 38.99
N SER A 148 24.17 4.90 39.16
CA SER A 148 25.16 4.80 40.22
C SER A 148 24.98 5.96 41.20
N PHE A 149 25.09 5.71 42.51
CA PHE A 149 24.97 6.75 43.53
C PHE A 149 26.03 7.85 43.31
N GLY A 150 25.58 9.09 43.09
CA GLY A 150 26.45 10.25 42.81
C GLY A 150 27.15 10.24 41.44
N GLY A 151 26.96 9.21 40.62
CA GLY A 151 27.61 9.07 39.32
C GLY A 151 26.72 9.40 38.13
N ARG A 152 27.25 9.17 36.92
CA ARG A 152 26.54 9.45 35.67
C ARG A 152 25.49 8.38 35.40
N ARG A 153 24.34 8.80 34.87
CA ARG A 153 23.31 7.89 34.36
C ARG A 153 23.76 7.28 33.04
N LEU A 154 23.82 5.95 32.98
CA LEU A 154 24.22 5.22 31.78
C LEU A 154 22.99 4.63 31.10
N LEU A 155 22.86 4.82 29.80
CA LEU A 155 21.77 4.21 29.03
C LEU A 155 21.98 2.69 29.04
N LYS A 156 20.94 1.92 29.38
CA LYS A 156 21.02 0.46 29.31
C LYS A 156 20.97 0.03 27.86
N GLU A 157 22.12 -0.41 27.35
CA GLU A 157 22.27 -0.77 25.94
C GLU A 157 21.54 -2.08 25.62
N THR A 158 20.92 -2.11 24.44
CA THR A 158 20.16 -3.27 23.96
C THR A 158 21.06 -4.32 23.34
N VAL A 159 22.13 -3.88 22.68
CA VAL A 159 23.15 -4.67 22.03
C VAL A 159 24.51 -4.20 22.53
N LYS A 160 25.36 -5.11 22.99
CA LYS A 160 26.74 -4.79 23.35
C LYS A 160 27.62 -4.81 22.12
N ILE A 161 28.46 -3.80 21.98
CA ILE A 161 29.40 -3.72 20.86
C ILE A 161 30.74 -4.29 21.34
N LYS A 162 31.22 -5.35 20.68
CA LYS A 162 32.48 -6.02 20.99
C LYS A 162 33.46 -5.84 19.82
N CYS A 163 34.70 -5.53 20.14
CA CYS A 163 35.80 -5.52 19.19
C CYS A 163 36.68 -6.75 19.43
N THR A 164 36.69 -7.67 18.47
CA THR A 164 37.52 -8.88 18.49
C THR A 164 38.78 -8.71 17.63
N ASN A 165 39.22 -7.47 17.41
CA ASN A 165 40.36 -7.12 16.55
C ASN A 165 40.29 -7.76 15.14
N GLY A 166 39.08 -7.88 14.57
CA GLY A 166 38.89 -8.48 13.24
C GLY A 166 38.90 -10.01 13.19
N ILE A 167 39.04 -10.71 14.33
CA ILE A 167 38.86 -12.16 14.41
C ILE A 167 37.37 -12.46 14.54
N ALA A 168 36.76 -13.06 13.52
CA ALA A 168 35.36 -13.42 13.54
C ALA A 168 35.14 -14.68 14.39
N GLU A 169 34.34 -14.56 15.45
CA GLU A 169 33.87 -15.71 16.22
C GLU A 169 32.84 -16.49 15.40
N LYS A 170 32.87 -17.82 15.55
CA LYS A 170 31.96 -18.74 14.85
C LYS A 170 30.94 -19.28 15.82
N CYS A 171 29.74 -19.56 15.31
CA CYS A 171 28.68 -20.16 16.11
C CYS A 171 29.05 -21.57 16.59
N ASP A 172 28.86 -21.87 17.87
CA ASP A 172 29.19 -23.19 18.42
C ASP A 172 28.31 -24.32 17.88
N THR A 173 27.05 -24.00 17.55
CA THR A 173 26.09 -25.01 17.06
C THR A 173 26.24 -25.28 15.57
N CYS A 174 26.27 -24.24 14.73
CA CYS A 174 26.30 -24.41 13.27
C CYS A 174 27.66 -24.15 12.63
N ARG A 175 28.66 -23.67 13.38
CA ARG A 175 30.03 -23.35 12.93
C ARG A 175 30.13 -22.33 11.79
N ALA A 176 29.02 -21.71 11.42
CA ALA A 176 28.97 -20.63 10.46
C ALA A 176 29.38 -19.30 11.10
N ASP A 177 29.90 -18.39 10.28
CA ASP A 177 30.20 -17.03 10.68
C ASP A 177 28.92 -16.27 11.04
N HIS A 178 29.01 -15.37 12.02
CA HIS A 178 27.89 -14.55 12.42
C HIS A 178 27.58 -13.49 11.34
N ILE A 179 26.31 -13.40 10.94
CA ILE A 179 25.81 -12.36 10.04
C ILE A 179 25.02 -11.36 10.87
N GLY A 180 25.59 -10.18 11.07
CA GLY A 180 24.98 -9.13 11.89
C GLY A 180 25.09 -9.43 13.39
N ASP A 181 23.98 -9.29 14.10
CA ASP A 181 23.95 -9.49 15.55
C ASP A 181 23.96 -10.98 15.92
N TYR A 182 24.66 -11.32 17.00
CA TYR A 182 24.74 -12.67 17.56
C TYR A 182 24.54 -12.64 19.08
N TYR A 183 24.61 -13.82 19.71
CA TYR A 183 24.37 -13.97 21.13
C TYR A 183 25.56 -14.63 21.81
N GLU A 184 26.04 -14.00 22.88
CA GLU A 184 27.11 -14.53 23.73
C GLU A 184 26.55 -14.92 25.09
N HIS A 185 27.06 -16.01 25.66
CA HIS A 185 26.71 -16.43 27.00
C HIS A 185 27.46 -15.60 28.06
N LYS A 186 26.82 -15.31 29.20
CA LYS A 186 27.36 -14.43 30.25
C LYS A 186 28.65 -14.91 30.91
N THR A 187 28.87 -16.23 30.99
CA THR A 187 29.98 -16.83 31.76
C THR A 187 30.82 -17.76 30.90
N GLU A 188 30.17 -18.70 30.23
CA GLU A 188 30.79 -19.56 29.21
C GLU A 188 31.09 -18.74 27.95
N ASN A 189 32.27 -18.92 27.35
CA ASN A 189 32.64 -18.31 26.06
C ASN A 189 31.95 -19.01 24.88
N LYS A 190 30.63 -19.13 24.97
CA LYS A 190 29.80 -19.77 23.95
C LYS A 190 29.06 -18.72 23.14
N THR A 191 29.07 -18.88 21.83
CA THR A 191 28.44 -17.95 20.89
C THR A 191 27.45 -18.65 19.97
N LEU A 192 26.34 -17.97 19.72
CA LEU A 192 25.25 -18.46 18.91
C LEU A 192 24.85 -17.43 17.86
N CYS A 193 24.69 -17.89 16.63
CA CYS A 193 24.07 -17.07 15.59
C CYS A 193 22.58 -16.88 15.88
N MET A 194 21.98 -15.83 15.29
CA MET A 194 20.57 -15.51 15.48
C MET A 194 19.62 -16.68 15.18
N LYS A 195 19.90 -17.48 14.14
CA LYS A 195 19.10 -18.66 13.78
C LYS A 195 19.12 -19.73 14.87
N CYS A 196 20.31 -20.06 15.37
CA CYS A 196 20.46 -21.05 16.44
C CYS A 196 19.85 -20.55 17.75
N PHE A 197 20.04 -19.28 18.08
CA PHE A 197 19.41 -18.69 19.27
C PHE A 197 17.87 -18.71 19.21
N ASN A 198 17.29 -18.39 18.04
CA ASN A 198 15.84 -18.46 17.85
C ASN A 198 15.34 -19.90 17.99
N SER A 199 16.06 -20.89 17.45
CA SER A 199 15.70 -22.30 17.61
C SER A 199 15.69 -22.77 19.08
N LEU A 200 16.56 -22.20 19.92
CA LEU A 200 16.56 -22.46 21.37
C LEU A 200 15.37 -21.81 22.07
N THR A 201 14.95 -20.62 21.60
CA THR A 201 13.86 -19.84 22.18
C THR A 201 12.48 -20.40 21.81
N THR A 202 12.30 -20.87 20.56
CA THR A 202 11.00 -21.39 20.07
C THR A 202 10.60 -22.71 20.75
N ALA A 203 11.56 -23.49 21.25
CA ALA A 203 11.27 -24.74 21.94
C ALA A 203 10.65 -24.46 23.32
N GLN A 204 9.41 -24.91 23.55
CA GLN A 204 8.63 -24.68 24.78
C GLN A 204 9.12 -25.52 25.98
N ASN A 205 10.40 -25.42 26.33
CA ASN A 205 10.99 -26.10 27.48
C ASN A 205 11.38 -25.08 28.57
N PRO A 206 10.86 -25.19 29.81
CA PRO A 206 11.15 -24.23 30.88
C PRO A 206 12.64 -24.17 31.26
N MET A 207 13.35 -25.30 31.17
CA MET A 207 14.80 -25.36 31.38
C MET A 207 15.58 -24.52 30.35
N ARG A 208 15.06 -24.42 29.11
CA ARG A 208 15.69 -23.61 28.07
C ARG A 208 15.46 -22.11 28.29
N ALA A 209 14.35 -21.69 28.86
CA ALA A 209 14.13 -20.28 29.19
C ALA A 209 15.21 -19.73 30.15
N LYS A 210 15.62 -20.53 31.15
CA LYS A 210 16.73 -20.19 32.06
C LYS A 210 18.09 -20.16 31.37
N LEU A 211 18.29 -20.99 30.35
CA LEU A 211 19.50 -20.96 29.53
C LEU A 211 19.52 -19.69 28.65
N VAL A 212 18.41 -19.38 27.99
CA VAL A 212 18.24 -18.24 27.07
C VAL A 212 18.46 -16.92 27.80
N SER A 213 18.00 -16.76 29.04
CA SER A 213 18.21 -15.54 29.84
C SER A 213 19.68 -15.26 30.22
N ARG A 214 20.57 -16.26 30.06
CA ARG A 214 22.02 -16.10 30.26
C ARG A 214 22.73 -15.58 29.03
N TYR A 215 22.09 -15.55 27.87
CA TYR A 215 22.66 -14.95 26.68
C TYR A 215 22.33 -13.46 26.61
N PHE A 216 23.24 -12.69 26.03
CA PHE A 216 23.01 -11.29 25.68
C PHE A 216 23.42 -11.03 24.23
N LYS A 217 22.79 -10.05 23.62
CA LYS A 217 22.96 -9.73 22.21
C LYS A 217 24.23 -8.90 22.00
N VAL A 218 25.05 -9.28 21.03
CA VAL A 218 26.34 -8.68 20.71
C VAL A 218 26.41 -8.33 19.24
N ARG A 219 27.16 -7.28 18.92
CA ARG A 219 27.47 -6.83 17.57
C ARG A 219 28.96 -6.56 17.43
N ASP A 220 29.49 -6.93 16.27
CA ASP A 220 30.87 -6.62 15.88
C ASP A 220 31.11 -5.12 15.70
N CYS A 221 32.35 -4.72 15.94
CA CYS A 221 32.85 -3.36 15.72
C CYS A 221 32.97 -2.91 14.25
N LYS A 222 32.70 -3.79 13.27
CA LYS A 222 32.92 -3.54 11.82
C LYS A 222 32.26 -2.25 11.29
N ALA A 223 31.12 -1.86 11.87
CA ALA A 223 30.41 -0.63 11.47
C ALA A 223 31.03 0.65 12.06
N ILE A 224 31.84 0.53 13.12
CA ILE A 224 32.41 1.67 13.86
C ILE A 224 33.83 1.94 13.42
N HIS A 225 34.62 0.90 13.19
CA HIS A 225 36.01 1.02 12.77
C HIS A 225 36.43 -0.19 11.92
N SER A 226 37.46 0.00 11.12
CA SER A 226 38.06 -1.06 10.32
C SER A 226 39.39 -1.52 10.88
N HIS A 227 39.59 -2.83 10.88
CA HIS A 227 40.88 -3.47 11.08
C HIS A 227 41.48 -3.76 9.71
N GLU A 228 42.76 -3.45 9.50
CA GLU A 228 43.46 -3.81 8.26
C GLU A 228 43.74 -5.32 8.22
N PHE A 229 44.08 -5.90 9.38
CA PHE A 229 44.39 -7.32 9.53
C PHE A 229 43.81 -7.89 10.83
N PRO A 230 43.45 -9.19 10.87
CA PRO A 230 42.98 -9.85 12.09
C PRO A 230 44.06 -9.82 13.18
N GLY A 231 43.67 -9.49 14.42
CA GLY A 231 44.54 -9.40 15.59
C GLY A 231 45.13 -8.01 15.84
N PHE A 232 45.00 -7.07 14.91
CA PHE A 232 45.57 -5.73 15.03
C PHE A 232 44.57 -4.70 15.58
N PRO A 233 45.05 -3.67 16.29
CA PRO A 233 44.21 -2.58 16.75
C PRO A 233 43.56 -1.84 15.57
N PRO A 234 42.41 -1.19 15.78
CA PRO A 234 41.74 -0.46 14.71
C PRO A 234 42.55 0.74 14.28
N LYS A 235 42.72 0.92 12.97
CA LYS A 235 43.48 2.04 12.40
C LYS A 235 42.58 3.17 11.95
N ILE A 236 41.40 2.84 11.43
CA ILE A 236 40.47 3.81 10.84
C ILE A 236 39.15 3.75 11.58
N ILE A 237 38.72 4.91 12.10
CA ILE A 237 37.42 5.09 12.72
C ILE A 237 36.44 5.50 11.63
N LEU A 238 35.41 4.68 11.40
CA LEU A 238 34.36 4.90 10.40
C LEU A 238 33.22 5.75 10.95
N GLN A 239 32.93 5.64 12.26
CA GLN A 239 31.87 6.39 12.92
C GLN A 239 32.39 7.20 14.10
N SER A 240 31.91 8.45 14.22
CA SER A 240 32.24 9.28 15.37
C SER A 240 31.60 8.76 16.66
N GLU A 241 32.20 9.08 17.81
CA GLU A 241 31.63 8.72 19.12
C GLU A 241 30.23 9.34 19.35
N LYS A 242 29.96 10.50 18.75
CA LYS A 242 28.65 11.14 18.82
C LYS A 242 27.60 10.31 18.06
N ASP A 243 27.97 9.79 16.89
CA ASP A 243 27.09 8.98 16.06
C ASP A 243 26.81 7.62 16.70
N THR A 244 27.83 6.98 17.29
CA THR A 244 27.63 5.71 18.02
C THR A 244 26.71 5.89 19.22
N LYS A 245 26.86 6.98 20.00
CA LYS A 245 25.93 7.33 21.10
C LYS A 245 24.50 7.57 20.58
N LYS A 246 24.36 8.27 19.45
CA LYS A 246 23.04 8.51 18.83
C LYS A 246 22.39 7.21 18.37
N LEU A 247 23.17 6.29 17.80
CA LEU A 247 22.72 4.98 17.36
C LEU A 247 22.24 4.14 18.54
N LYS A 248 23.04 4.04 19.60
CA LYS A 248 22.66 3.33 20.85
C LYS A 248 21.36 3.87 21.45
N ARG A 249 21.16 5.19 21.45
CA ARG A 249 19.93 5.82 21.93
C ARG A 249 18.71 5.48 21.05
N LYS A 250 18.88 5.46 19.73
CA LYS A 250 17.83 5.04 18.80
C LYS A 250 17.45 3.58 19.02
N GLU A 251 18.42 2.69 19.17
CA GLU A 251 18.17 1.27 19.40
C GLU A 251 17.48 1.00 20.75
N ALA A 252 17.89 1.71 21.81
CA ALA A 252 17.22 1.65 23.10
C ALA A 252 15.77 2.12 23.04
N TYR A 253 15.49 3.15 22.25
CA TYR A 253 14.12 3.60 22.00
C TYR A 253 13.31 2.57 21.21
N LEU A 254 13.87 2.00 20.14
CA LEU A 254 13.18 1.03 19.30
C LEU A 254 12.83 -0.27 20.04
N LYS A 255 13.69 -0.73 20.95
CA LYS A 255 13.43 -1.90 21.81
C LYS A 255 12.15 -1.76 22.66
N LEU A 256 11.69 -0.54 22.94
CA LEU A 256 10.44 -0.36 23.67
C LEU A 256 9.24 -0.89 22.86
N TYR A 257 9.34 -0.87 21.53
CA TYR A 257 8.24 -1.21 20.63
C TYR A 257 8.40 -2.58 19.95
N TYR A 258 9.62 -3.14 19.92
CA TYR A 258 9.96 -4.41 19.26
C TYR A 258 10.83 -5.29 20.15
#